data_AF-A0A8C5GHT4-F1
#
_entry.id   AF-A0A8C5GHT4-F1
#
_cell.length_a   1.000
_cell.length_b   1.000
_cell.length_c   1.000
_cell.angle_alpha   90.00
_cell.angle_beta   90.00
_cell.angle_gamma   90.00
#
_symmetry.space_group_name_H-M   'P 1'
#
loop_
_entity.id
_entity.type
_entity.pdbx_description
1 polymer ?
#
loop_
_entity_poly.entity_id
_entity_poly.type
_entity_poly.pdbx_seq_one_letter_code
_entity_poly.pdbx_strand_id
1 'polypeptide(L)'
;MCGVGVGIALAVGLNYAASSSSDDVLHGVRGNYPYSKAIKVSRELLERIKAEVGAPGMVVGVSVDGAQVWSEGIGYADLENRVPCTPQTVMRIASISKPLTSAAAARLCEEGKLDLDAPVQKYLPDFPQKQFDGKDVTITPRMILSHLSGIRHYEKDARKVKEDKEKAKRLLKAQVKEQEEKSSTNDQGKSTSDQNSKDGPGKKKEFEQEEYYIKDSYESVTQALELFKDDPLIFRPGSTFLYSTHAFTLLSAVMEQAAGQHFLDLMMSMFRELGMLHTVPDENEPIVYHRARFYHFNKKGRVVNCRYVDNSYKWAGGGFLSTVGDLLLFGNVLLYSYQMAQLKDTQDLLPGFLKPQTATQLWTPVDRTEASWDKDGLYGQGWLVVEKLQKFGQCRKRRYYVSHTGGAVGASSVLLVLPSEEIKQCQDKPPVLPQGVVVTIITNMQSVGLNNTALKIAQEFEKAASAEDSEVSEDL
;
A
#
# COMPACT_ATOMS: atom_id res chain seq x y z
N MET A 1 -10.68 -11.32 -45.38
CA MET A 1 -9.23 -11.11 -45.19
C MET A 1 -8.99 -10.98 -43.69
N CYS A 2 -8.39 -12.00 -43.07
CA CYS A 2 -8.08 -12.02 -41.65
C CYS A 2 -6.86 -11.14 -41.37
N GLY A 3 -7.00 -10.14 -40.50
CA GLY A 3 -5.90 -9.32 -40.02
C GLY A 3 -5.29 -9.96 -38.77
N VAL A 4 -4.07 -10.48 -38.90
CA VAL A 4 -3.26 -11.01 -37.81
C VAL A 4 -2.67 -9.83 -37.04
N GLY A 5 -3.15 -9.59 -35.82
CA GLY A 5 -2.54 -8.65 -34.88
C GLY A 5 -1.28 -9.27 -34.29
N VAL A 6 -0.13 -8.70 -34.65
CA VAL A 6 1.17 -9.10 -34.10
C VAL A 6 1.27 -8.54 -32.68
N GLY A 7 0.99 -9.40 -31.69
CA GLY A 7 1.34 -9.14 -30.30
C GLY A 7 2.83 -9.35 -30.11
N ILE A 8 3.56 -8.27 -29.82
CA ILE A 8 4.96 -8.35 -29.38
C ILE A 8 4.96 -8.86 -27.94
N ALA A 9 5.23 -10.15 -27.78
CA ALA A 9 5.58 -10.72 -26.48
C ALA A 9 7.01 -10.26 -26.15
N LEU A 10 7.14 -9.30 -25.22
CA LEU A 10 8.42 -8.96 -24.61
C LEU A 10 8.77 -10.08 -23.63
N ALA A 11 9.65 -10.98 -24.08
CA ALA A 11 10.28 -11.97 -23.22
C ALA A 11 11.18 -11.24 -22.22
N VAL A 12 10.73 -11.19 -20.96
CA VAL A 12 11.50 -10.70 -19.83
C VAL A 12 12.67 -11.66 -19.60
N GLY A 13 13.85 -11.28 -20.09
CA GLY A 13 15.12 -11.91 -19.73
C GLY A 13 15.56 -11.48 -18.33
N LEU A 14 14.79 -11.85 -17.31
CA LEU A 14 15.32 -11.94 -15.95
C LEU A 14 15.94 -13.33 -15.82
N ASN A 15 17.22 -13.41 -15.47
CA ASN A 15 17.88 -14.66 -15.13
C ASN A 15 17.12 -15.31 -13.97
N TYR A 16 16.21 -16.21 -14.31
CA TYR A 16 15.49 -17.07 -13.38
C TYR A 16 16.47 -18.18 -12.96
N ALA A 17 17.32 -17.89 -11.98
CA ALA A 17 18.00 -18.93 -11.25
C ALA A 17 16.95 -19.64 -10.40
N ALA A 18 16.37 -20.71 -10.94
CA ALA A 18 15.51 -21.61 -10.20
C ALA A 18 16.33 -22.24 -9.06
N SER A 19 16.17 -21.74 -7.83
CA SER A 19 16.66 -22.43 -6.64
C SER A 19 15.72 -23.60 -6.35
N SER A 20 16.10 -24.77 -6.88
CA SER A 20 15.57 -26.04 -6.43
C SER A 20 15.99 -26.31 -4.98
N SER A 21 15.03 -26.82 -4.21
CA SER A 21 15.19 -27.54 -2.93
C SER A 21 15.94 -26.84 -1.79
N SER A 22 15.16 -26.47 -0.78
CA SER A 22 15.60 -26.28 0.60
C SER A 22 16.21 -27.60 1.12
N ASP A 23 17.54 -27.71 1.09
CA ASP A 23 18.37 -28.34 2.14
C ASP A 23 19.85 -28.55 1.73
N ASP A 24 20.26 -28.28 0.48
CA ASP A 24 21.66 -28.49 0.05
C ASP A 24 22.39 -27.19 -0.32
N VAL A 25 22.59 -26.25 0.62
CA VAL A 25 23.76 -25.35 0.61
C VAL A 25 24.16 -25.00 2.06
N LEU A 26 24.58 -25.99 2.82
CA LEU A 26 25.31 -25.79 4.07
C LEU A 26 26.69 -26.45 4.02
N HIS A 27 27.43 -26.25 2.92
CA HIS A 27 28.89 -26.33 2.95
C HIS A 27 29.49 -25.63 1.72
N GLY A 28 30.16 -24.49 1.96
CA GLY A 28 31.29 -24.10 1.10
C GLY A 28 31.21 -22.82 0.28
N VAL A 29 30.75 -21.69 0.84
CA VAL A 29 31.31 -20.35 0.52
C VAL A 29 31.20 -19.48 1.78
N ARG A 30 32.31 -19.22 2.49
CA ARG A 30 32.37 -18.15 3.49
C ARG A 30 32.49 -16.81 2.77
N GLY A 31 31.37 -16.32 2.23
CA GLY A 31 31.23 -14.97 1.71
C GLY A 31 30.36 -14.17 2.67
N ASN A 32 30.80 -12.98 3.05
CA ASN A 32 30.05 -12.07 3.92
C ASN A 32 28.79 -11.63 3.15
N TYR A 33 27.59 -12.07 3.56
CA TYR A 33 26.36 -11.60 2.90
C TYR A 33 26.17 -10.10 3.22
N PRO A 34 26.09 -9.22 2.20
CA PRO A 34 26.12 -7.76 2.36
C PRO A 34 25.14 -7.25 3.43
N TYR A 35 23.92 -7.80 3.43
CA TYR A 35 22.84 -7.39 4.33
C TYR A 35 22.69 -8.23 5.61
N SER A 36 23.63 -9.12 5.93
CA SER A 36 23.48 -10.10 7.04
C SER A 36 23.16 -9.44 8.40
N LYS A 37 23.80 -8.31 8.71
CA LYS A 37 23.55 -7.53 9.94
C LYS A 37 22.16 -6.88 9.92
N ALA A 38 21.77 -6.25 8.80
CA ALA A 38 20.46 -5.63 8.64
C ALA A 38 19.33 -6.66 8.75
N ILE A 39 19.51 -7.85 8.13
CA ILE A 39 18.59 -8.98 8.23
C ILE A 39 18.44 -9.42 9.69
N LYS A 40 19.54 -9.59 10.44
CA LYS A 40 19.49 -10.00 11.84
C LYS A 40 18.69 -9.02 12.70
N VAL A 41 19.00 -7.72 12.62
CA VAL A 41 18.31 -6.67 13.40
C VAL A 41 16.83 -6.61 13.02
N SER A 42 16.53 -6.68 11.72
CA SER A 42 15.16 -6.62 11.21
C SER A 42 14.33 -7.85 11.60
N ARG A 43 14.93 -9.05 11.59
CA ARG A 43 14.29 -10.29 12.06
C ARG A 43 13.94 -10.20 13.54
N GLU A 44 14.87 -9.74 14.38
CA GLU A 44 14.61 -9.55 15.81
C GLU A 44 13.48 -8.55 16.07
N LEU A 45 13.42 -7.46 15.29
CA LEU A 45 12.32 -6.51 15.34
C LEU A 45 10.99 -7.18 14.94
N LEU A 46 10.98 -7.95 13.85
CA LEU A 46 9.78 -8.61 13.36
C LEU A 46 9.23 -9.65 14.35
N GLU A 47 10.10 -10.45 14.99
CA GLU A 47 9.70 -11.40 16.03
C GLU A 47 9.13 -10.69 17.27
N ARG A 48 9.71 -9.56 17.68
CA ARG A 48 9.15 -8.75 18.78
C ARG A 48 7.77 -8.24 18.45
N ILE A 49 7.57 -7.68 17.25
CA ILE A 49 6.26 -7.19 16.81
C ILE A 49 5.26 -8.33 16.72
N LYS A 50 5.64 -9.47 16.15
CA LYS A 50 4.79 -10.68 16.09
C LYS A 50 4.33 -11.11 17.47
N ALA A 51 5.23 -11.14 18.45
CA ALA A 51 4.92 -11.50 19.83
C ALA A 51 4.03 -10.44 20.52
N GLU A 52 4.35 -9.15 20.36
CA GLU A 52 3.61 -8.04 20.97
C GLU A 52 2.15 -7.98 20.50
N VAL A 53 1.93 -8.17 19.20
CA VAL A 53 0.60 -8.14 18.59
C VAL A 53 -0.05 -9.52 18.56
N GLY A 54 0.63 -10.55 19.07
CA GLY A 54 0.19 -11.94 19.12
C GLY A 54 -0.25 -12.51 17.76
N ALA A 55 0.41 -12.09 16.68
CA ALA A 55 0.13 -12.57 15.34
C ALA A 55 0.61 -14.03 15.16
N PRO A 56 -0.24 -14.94 14.64
CA PRO A 56 0.17 -16.31 14.35
C PRO A 56 1.30 -16.39 13.33
N GLY A 57 1.21 -15.62 12.25
CA GLY A 57 2.16 -15.60 11.16
C GLY A 57 2.41 -14.21 10.58
N MET A 58 3.65 -13.97 10.17
CA MET A 58 4.05 -12.77 9.43
C MET A 58 5.00 -13.18 8.30
N VAL A 59 4.94 -12.47 7.18
CA VAL A 59 5.88 -12.62 6.07
C VAL A 59 6.43 -11.24 5.74
N VAL A 60 7.74 -11.14 5.57
CA VAL A 60 8.45 -9.92 5.19
C VAL A 60 9.16 -10.12 3.85
N GLY A 61 9.18 -9.06 3.05
CA GLY A 61 10.03 -8.94 1.87
C GLY A 61 10.76 -7.60 1.91
N VAL A 62 12.04 -7.61 1.53
CA VAL A 62 12.86 -6.42 1.35
C VAL A 62 13.61 -6.52 0.03
N SER A 63 13.49 -5.46 -0.76
CA SER A 63 14.29 -5.22 -1.94
C SER A 63 15.18 -4.00 -1.73
N VAL A 64 16.42 -4.08 -2.19
CA VAL A 64 17.37 -2.97 -2.27
C VAL A 64 17.80 -2.83 -3.73
N ASP A 65 17.69 -1.63 -4.28
CA ASP A 65 18.06 -1.30 -5.65
C ASP A 65 17.47 -2.26 -6.70
N GLY A 66 16.19 -2.59 -6.53
CA GLY A 66 15.44 -3.48 -7.42
C GLY A 66 15.66 -4.98 -7.18
N ALA A 67 16.64 -5.37 -6.37
CA ALA A 67 16.93 -6.77 -6.06
C ALA A 67 16.31 -7.19 -4.72
N GLN A 68 15.57 -8.31 -4.70
CA GLN A 68 15.11 -8.91 -3.44
C GLN A 68 16.30 -9.47 -2.64
N VAL A 69 16.62 -8.83 -1.52
CA VAL A 69 17.77 -9.17 -0.66
C VAL A 69 17.38 -9.96 0.59
N TRP A 70 16.10 -9.89 0.99
CA TRP A 70 15.58 -10.67 2.12
C TRP A 70 14.10 -10.97 1.91
N SER A 71 13.71 -12.23 2.11
CA SER A 71 12.31 -12.61 2.27
C SER A 71 12.20 -13.77 3.23
N GLU A 72 11.28 -13.66 4.19
CA GLU A 72 11.18 -14.62 5.28
C GLU A 72 9.76 -14.67 5.84
N GLY A 73 9.30 -15.89 6.13
CA GLY A 73 8.08 -16.13 6.89
C GLY A 73 8.43 -16.54 8.32
N ILE A 74 7.75 -15.95 9.30
CA ILE A 74 7.86 -16.31 10.72
C ILE A 74 6.49 -16.72 11.26
N GLY A 75 6.46 -17.76 12.10
CA GLY A 75 5.22 -18.32 12.64
C GLY A 75 4.45 -19.17 11.63
N TYR A 76 3.12 -19.11 11.69
CA TYR A 76 2.23 -20.05 10.99
C TYR A 76 1.24 -19.35 10.04
N ALA A 77 1.18 -19.86 8.82
CA ALA A 77 0.15 -19.53 7.83
C ALA A 77 -1.21 -20.16 8.23
N ASP A 78 -1.17 -21.34 8.83
CA ASP A 78 -2.30 -22.04 9.44
C ASP A 78 -1.88 -22.53 10.83
N LEU A 79 -2.42 -21.88 11.87
CA LEU A 79 -2.10 -22.12 13.27
C LEU A 79 -2.62 -23.49 13.74
N GLU A 80 -3.81 -23.88 13.32
CA GLU A 80 -4.45 -25.14 13.69
C GLU A 80 -3.64 -26.34 13.18
N ASN A 81 -3.16 -26.24 11.95
CA ASN A 81 -2.42 -27.31 11.27
C ASN A 81 -0.90 -27.13 11.34
N ARG A 82 -0.42 -26.07 12.03
CA ARG A 82 1.01 -25.73 12.17
C ARG A 82 1.74 -25.62 10.82
N VAL A 83 1.05 -25.11 9.80
CA VAL A 83 1.68 -24.84 8.50
C VAL A 83 2.53 -23.58 8.63
N PRO A 84 3.85 -23.64 8.40
CA PRO A 84 4.72 -22.48 8.58
C PRO A 84 4.41 -21.39 7.55
N CYS A 85 4.61 -20.13 7.96
CA CYS A 85 4.72 -19.04 7.00
C CYS A 85 5.98 -19.20 6.17
N THR A 86 5.88 -18.93 4.87
CA THR A 86 7.00 -18.92 3.91
C THR A 86 6.90 -17.66 3.04
N PRO A 87 7.95 -17.29 2.30
CA PRO A 87 7.86 -16.23 1.28
C PRO A 87 6.72 -16.41 0.26
N GLN A 88 6.31 -17.66 0.01
CA GLN A 88 5.25 -18.02 -0.92
C GLN A 88 3.85 -17.97 -0.30
N THR A 89 3.72 -17.74 1.01
CA THR A 89 2.42 -17.68 1.67
C THR A 89 1.59 -16.53 1.13
N VAL A 90 0.42 -16.86 0.59
CA VAL A 90 -0.54 -15.92 0.02
C VAL A 90 -1.49 -15.44 1.11
N MET A 91 -1.58 -14.11 1.28
CA MET A 91 -2.40 -13.47 2.31
C MET A 91 -3.17 -12.28 1.75
N ARG A 92 -4.23 -11.88 2.44
CA ARG A 92 -4.95 -10.62 2.16
C ARG A 92 -4.00 -9.43 2.28
N ILE A 93 -3.87 -8.68 1.19
CA ILE A 93 -3.09 -7.43 1.18
C ILE A 93 -3.96 -6.20 1.49
N ALA A 94 -5.27 -6.41 1.62
CA ALA A 94 -6.21 -5.38 2.02
C ALA A 94 -6.02 -4.11 1.18
N SER A 95 -6.03 -2.93 1.81
CA SER A 95 -5.98 -1.64 1.12
C SER A 95 -4.73 -1.36 0.29
N ILE A 96 -3.69 -2.21 0.28
CA ILE A 96 -2.63 -2.16 -0.76
C ILE A 96 -3.22 -2.36 -2.17
N SER A 97 -4.42 -2.94 -2.27
CA SER A 97 -5.24 -2.99 -3.49
C SER A 97 -5.46 -1.61 -4.13
N LYS A 98 -5.47 -0.52 -3.33
CA LYS A 98 -5.68 0.86 -3.81
C LYS A 98 -4.49 1.37 -4.63
N PRO A 99 -3.23 1.29 -4.15
CA PRO A 99 -2.06 1.51 -4.99
C PRO A 99 -2.07 0.74 -6.31
N LEU A 100 -2.41 -0.56 -6.30
CA LEU A 100 -2.49 -1.39 -7.51
C LEU A 100 -3.53 -0.82 -8.48
N THR A 101 -4.74 -0.55 -7.98
CA THR A 101 -5.82 0.05 -8.78
C THR A 101 -5.43 1.43 -9.32
N SER A 102 -4.74 2.24 -8.51
CA SER A 102 -4.27 3.57 -8.90
C SER A 102 -3.26 3.51 -10.04
N ALA A 103 -2.37 2.51 -10.06
CA ALA A 103 -1.43 2.30 -11.15
C ALA A 103 -2.15 1.90 -12.45
N ALA A 104 -3.15 1.02 -12.37
CA ALA A 104 -3.99 0.68 -13.52
C ALA A 104 -4.80 1.88 -14.04
N ALA A 105 -5.37 2.70 -13.15
CA ALA A 105 -6.08 3.93 -13.52
C ALA A 105 -5.15 4.94 -14.21
N ALA A 106 -3.92 5.10 -13.70
CA ALA A 106 -2.90 5.95 -14.30
C ALA A 106 -2.53 5.48 -15.71
N ARG A 107 -2.40 4.17 -15.92
CA ARG A 107 -2.14 3.61 -17.26
C ARG A 107 -3.29 3.86 -18.23
N LEU A 108 -4.54 3.67 -17.81
CA LEU A 108 -5.71 4.02 -18.62
C LEU A 108 -5.75 5.52 -18.97
N CYS A 109 -5.25 6.39 -18.08
CA CYS A 109 -5.11 7.81 -18.37
C CYS A 109 -4.04 8.08 -19.44
N GLU A 110 -2.90 7.39 -19.38
CA GLU A 110 -1.84 7.51 -20.40
C GLU A 110 -2.27 7.00 -21.77
N GLU A 111 -3.15 5.99 -21.79
CA GLU A 111 -3.79 5.45 -22.99
C GLU A 111 -4.92 6.34 -23.52
N GLY A 112 -5.26 7.44 -22.82
CA GLY A 112 -6.35 8.35 -23.20
C GLY A 112 -7.76 7.80 -22.99
N LYS A 113 -7.90 6.65 -22.30
CA LYS A 113 -9.18 6.00 -22.02
C LYS A 113 -9.88 6.58 -20.79
N LEU A 114 -9.10 6.91 -19.76
CA LEU A 114 -9.59 7.50 -18.52
C LEU A 114 -9.21 8.98 -18.42
N ASP A 115 -10.20 9.83 -18.25
CA ASP A 115 -10.06 11.24 -17.96
C ASP A 115 -10.28 11.44 -16.46
N LEU A 116 -9.23 11.83 -15.74
CA LEU A 116 -9.25 11.95 -14.29
C LEU A 116 -10.12 13.12 -13.80
N ASP A 117 -10.44 14.08 -14.66
CA ASP A 117 -11.18 15.30 -14.32
C ASP A 117 -12.61 15.30 -14.89
N ALA A 118 -12.96 14.30 -15.68
CA ALA A 118 -14.33 14.09 -16.11
C ALA A 118 -15.27 13.69 -14.95
N PRO A 119 -16.56 14.07 -15.00
CA PRO A 119 -17.58 13.50 -14.13
C PRO A 119 -17.61 11.98 -14.25
N VAL A 120 -17.79 11.26 -13.14
CA VAL A 120 -17.95 9.79 -13.16
C VAL A 120 -19.10 9.34 -14.06
N GLN A 121 -20.13 10.18 -14.22
CA GLN A 121 -21.28 9.95 -15.10
C GLN A 121 -20.92 9.88 -16.59
N LYS A 122 -19.75 10.39 -17.00
CA LYS A 122 -19.22 10.19 -18.36
C LYS A 122 -19.05 8.69 -18.67
N TYR A 123 -18.68 7.93 -17.65
CA TYR A 123 -18.42 6.49 -17.74
C TYR A 123 -19.59 5.65 -17.22
N LEU A 124 -20.35 6.18 -16.25
CA LEU A 124 -21.47 5.51 -15.62
C LEU A 124 -22.72 6.41 -15.69
N PRO A 125 -23.44 6.46 -16.84
CA PRO A 125 -24.58 7.37 -17.01
C PRO A 125 -25.69 7.18 -15.98
N ASP A 126 -25.87 5.95 -15.49
CA ASP A 126 -26.89 5.60 -14.50
C ASP A 126 -26.44 5.85 -13.04
N PHE A 127 -25.19 6.28 -12.81
CA PHE A 127 -24.75 6.63 -11.47
C PHE A 127 -25.45 7.93 -11.01
N PRO A 128 -26.13 7.92 -9.84
CA PRO A 128 -26.97 9.05 -9.43
C PRO A 128 -26.22 10.38 -9.41
N GLN A 129 -26.87 11.44 -9.92
CA GLN A 129 -26.38 12.81 -9.76
C GLN A 129 -26.36 13.14 -8.27
N LYS A 130 -25.17 13.47 -7.75
CA LYS A 130 -25.00 13.76 -6.32
C LYS A 130 -25.32 15.22 -6.04
N GLN A 131 -25.90 15.43 -4.86
CA GLN A 131 -26.15 16.75 -4.30
C GLN A 131 -25.47 16.90 -2.94
N PHE A 132 -25.03 18.12 -2.64
CA PHE A 132 -24.57 18.53 -1.33
C PHE A 132 -25.18 19.89 -0.99
N ASP A 133 -25.85 19.98 0.17
CA ASP A 133 -26.63 21.16 0.59
C ASP A 133 -27.63 21.65 -0.48
N GLY A 134 -28.32 20.71 -1.13
CA GLY A 134 -29.35 20.98 -2.15
C GLY A 134 -28.80 21.48 -3.50
N LYS A 135 -27.49 21.39 -3.73
CA LYS A 135 -26.85 21.77 -5.00
C LYS A 135 -26.19 20.57 -5.65
N ASP A 136 -26.30 20.48 -6.96
CA ASP A 136 -25.60 19.46 -7.74
C ASP A 136 -24.09 19.61 -7.60
N VAL A 137 -23.41 18.49 -7.40
CA VAL A 137 -21.95 18.42 -7.28
C VAL A 137 -21.40 17.30 -8.14
N THR A 138 -20.17 17.51 -8.62
CA THR A 138 -19.47 16.55 -9.48
C THR A 138 -18.45 15.76 -8.66
N ILE A 139 -18.38 14.46 -8.93
CA ILE A 139 -17.31 13.58 -8.47
C ILE A 139 -16.48 13.20 -9.69
N THR A 140 -15.15 13.24 -9.57
CA THR A 140 -14.22 12.85 -10.63
C THR A 140 -13.30 11.71 -10.16
N PRO A 141 -12.70 10.92 -11.06
CA PRO A 141 -11.73 9.90 -10.70
C PRO A 141 -10.54 10.45 -9.88
N ARG A 142 -10.05 11.66 -10.18
CA ARG A 142 -9.00 12.33 -9.40
C ARG A 142 -9.40 12.52 -7.93
N MET A 143 -10.64 12.94 -7.69
CA MET A 143 -11.16 13.10 -6.33
C MET A 143 -11.29 11.74 -5.62
N ILE A 144 -11.62 10.68 -6.34
CA ILE A 144 -11.69 9.34 -5.75
C ILE A 144 -10.29 8.84 -5.36
N LEU A 145 -9.31 8.94 -6.27
CA LEU A 145 -7.92 8.51 -6.05
C LEU A 145 -7.28 9.18 -4.83
N SER A 146 -7.69 10.42 -4.52
CA SER A 146 -7.21 11.23 -3.39
C SER A 146 -8.15 11.23 -2.17
N HIS A 147 -9.22 10.44 -2.17
CA HIS A 147 -10.24 10.39 -1.10
C HIS A 147 -10.91 11.74 -0.79
N LEU A 148 -11.13 12.54 -1.83
CA LEU A 148 -11.82 13.83 -1.80
C LEU A 148 -13.23 13.78 -2.39
N SER A 149 -13.76 12.59 -2.71
CA SER A 149 -15.09 12.44 -3.34
C SER A 149 -16.27 12.75 -2.41
N GLY A 150 -16.06 12.70 -1.08
CA GLY A 150 -17.12 12.84 -0.09
C GLY A 150 -18.00 11.59 0.09
N ILE A 151 -17.72 10.51 -0.65
CA ILE A 151 -18.41 9.21 -0.50
C ILE A 151 -18.03 8.63 0.86
N ARG A 152 -19.03 8.13 1.60
CA ARG A 152 -18.82 7.52 2.91
C ARG A 152 -17.91 6.30 2.86
N HIS A 153 -17.38 5.93 4.02
CA HIS A 153 -16.77 4.62 4.21
C HIS A 153 -17.83 3.63 4.74
N TYR A 154 -17.49 2.76 5.69
CA TYR A 154 -18.44 1.79 6.25
C TYR A 154 -19.43 2.39 7.27
N GLU A 155 -19.10 3.52 7.89
CA GLU A 155 -20.03 4.23 8.78
C GLU A 155 -21.06 5.01 7.97
N LYS A 156 -22.35 4.72 8.20
CA LYS A 156 -23.47 5.33 7.47
C LYS A 156 -23.93 6.64 8.10
N ASP A 157 -23.74 6.83 9.41
CA ASP A 157 -24.17 8.06 10.07
C ASP A 157 -23.21 9.23 9.76
N ALA A 158 -23.65 10.10 8.85
CA ALA A 158 -22.87 11.27 8.44
C ALA A 158 -22.55 12.23 9.59
N ARG A 159 -23.41 12.35 10.60
CA ARG A 159 -23.16 13.22 11.77
C ARG A 159 -21.98 12.68 12.56
N LYS A 160 -21.99 11.38 12.84
CA LYS A 160 -20.92 10.70 13.55
C LYS A 160 -19.58 10.81 12.81
N VAL A 161 -19.58 10.62 11.49
CA VAL A 161 -18.36 10.78 10.67
C VAL A 161 -17.81 12.21 10.76
N LYS A 162 -18.69 13.23 10.69
CA LYS A 162 -18.30 14.65 10.82
C LYS A 162 -17.73 14.94 12.21
N GLU A 163 -18.37 14.49 13.27
CA GLU A 163 -17.90 14.66 14.66
C GLU A 163 -16.54 14.01 14.90
N ASP A 164 -16.34 12.77 14.43
CA ASP A 164 -15.06 12.06 14.54
C ASP A 164 -13.94 12.80 13.79
N LYS A 165 -14.24 13.35 12.60
CA LYS A 165 -13.29 14.15 11.82
C LYS A 165 -12.96 15.47 12.51
N GLU A 166 -13.93 16.17 13.06
CA GLU A 166 -13.68 17.40 13.83
C GLU A 166 -12.80 17.12 15.05
N LYS A 167 -13.07 16.03 15.78
CA LYS A 167 -12.28 15.58 16.93
C LYS A 167 -10.84 15.27 16.52
N ALA A 168 -10.64 14.53 15.44
CA ALA A 168 -9.30 14.23 14.91
C ALA A 168 -8.53 15.51 14.55
N LYS A 169 -9.21 16.48 13.90
CA LYS A 169 -8.62 17.78 13.55
C LYS A 169 -8.24 18.61 14.78
N ARG A 170 -9.05 18.58 15.84
CA ARG A 170 -8.74 19.25 17.12
C ARG A 170 -7.52 18.63 17.80
N LEU A 171 -7.41 17.30 17.81
CA LEU A 171 -6.27 16.58 18.38
C LEU A 171 -4.97 16.89 17.63
N LEU A 172 -5.02 16.92 16.29
CA LEU A 172 -3.87 17.28 15.48
C LEU A 172 -3.42 18.72 15.78
N LYS A 173 -4.35 19.68 15.84
CA LYS A 173 -4.05 21.08 16.17
C LYS A 173 -3.49 21.27 17.58
N ALA A 174 -4.01 20.56 18.58
CA ALA A 174 -3.54 20.64 19.96
C ALA A 174 -2.09 20.13 20.08
N GLN A 175 -1.75 19.04 19.39
CA GLN A 175 -0.39 18.51 19.39
C GLN A 175 0.61 19.42 18.67
N VAL A 176 0.18 20.11 17.59
CA VAL A 176 1.01 21.14 16.93
C VAL A 176 1.28 22.31 17.88
N LYS A 177 0.26 22.78 18.61
CA LYS A 177 0.43 23.85 19.61
C LYS A 177 1.34 23.45 20.78
N GLU A 178 1.20 22.24 21.33
CA GLU A 178 2.09 21.76 22.39
C GLU A 178 3.55 21.63 21.93
N GLN A 179 3.79 21.32 20.65
CA GLN A 179 5.14 21.30 20.07
C GLN A 179 5.70 22.71 19.84
N GLU A 180 4.86 23.68 19.50
CA GLU A 180 5.23 25.10 19.40
C GLU A 180 5.53 25.71 20.78
N GLU A 181 4.73 25.40 21.80
CA GLU A 181 4.93 25.91 23.17
C GLU A 181 6.16 25.28 23.86
N LYS A 182 6.41 23.97 23.66
CA LYS A 182 7.64 23.31 24.13
C LYS A 182 8.92 23.76 23.42
N SER A 183 8.81 24.53 22.33
CA SER A 183 9.97 25.18 21.70
C SER A 183 10.36 26.50 22.38
N SER A 184 9.60 26.95 23.39
CA SER A 184 9.79 28.24 24.08
C SER A 184 10.22 28.15 25.56
N THR A 185 10.42 26.95 26.12
CA THR A 185 10.93 26.78 27.49
C THR A 185 11.97 25.66 27.58
N ASN A 186 13.22 26.03 27.91
CA ASN A 186 14.26 25.11 28.33
C ASN A 186 13.97 24.64 29.76
N ASP A 187 13.65 23.35 29.96
CA ASP A 187 14.26 22.57 31.06
C ASP A 187 14.07 21.05 30.91
N GLN A 188 14.93 20.33 31.63
CA GLN A 188 15.32 18.93 31.55
C GLN A 188 14.24 17.85 31.74
N GLY A 189 14.41 16.76 30.99
CA GLY A 189 14.39 15.39 31.52
C GLY A 189 13.07 14.81 32.05
N LYS A 190 12.32 14.13 31.17
CA LYS A 190 11.65 12.85 31.54
C LYS A 190 11.24 12.04 30.32
N SER A 191 11.64 10.76 30.33
CA SER A 191 11.18 9.75 29.40
C SER A 191 9.67 9.62 29.49
N THR A 192 8.99 9.71 28.34
CA THR A 192 7.59 9.33 28.22
C THR A 192 7.52 8.09 27.35
N SER A 193 7.20 6.99 28.02
CA SER A 193 6.78 5.72 27.45
C SER A 193 5.72 5.95 26.36
N ASP A 194 5.91 5.30 25.22
CA ASP A 194 4.95 5.21 24.13
C ASP A 194 3.57 4.84 24.69
N GLN A 195 2.67 5.83 24.69
CA GLN A 195 1.27 5.61 24.99
C GLN A 195 0.67 4.81 23.83
N ASN A 196 0.55 3.51 24.04
CA ASN A 196 -0.52 2.70 23.48
C ASN A 196 -1.79 3.55 23.40
N SER A 197 -2.31 3.71 22.18
CA SER A 197 -3.61 4.30 21.92
C SER A 197 -4.71 3.45 22.55
N LYS A 198 -4.92 3.62 23.86
CA LYS A 198 -6.16 3.22 24.51
C LYS A 198 -7.26 4.17 24.00
N ASP A 199 -7.92 3.73 22.94
CA ASP A 199 -9.13 4.33 22.43
C ASP A 199 -10.20 4.40 23.55
N GLY A 200 -10.71 5.60 23.79
CA GLY A 200 -11.72 5.87 24.82
C GLY A 200 -13.07 5.17 24.57
N PRO A 201 -13.95 5.13 25.57
CA PRO A 201 -15.19 4.37 25.52
C PRO A 201 -16.19 5.04 24.55
N GLY A 202 -16.69 4.28 23.57
CA GLY A 202 -17.78 4.71 22.66
C GLY A 202 -17.48 4.62 21.15
N LYS A 203 -16.23 4.38 20.73
CA LYS A 203 -15.92 4.09 19.31
C LYS A 203 -16.43 2.69 18.94
N LYS A 204 -17.31 2.59 17.93
CA LYS A 204 -17.36 1.34 17.14
C LYS A 204 -16.09 1.29 16.31
N LYS A 205 -15.21 0.33 16.56
CA LYS A 205 -13.97 0.16 15.76
C LYS A 205 -14.34 -0.15 14.31
N GLU A 206 -13.46 0.12 13.34
CA GLU A 206 -13.71 -0.17 11.90
C GLU A 206 -14.24 -1.60 11.70
N PHE A 207 -13.63 -2.57 12.40
CA PHE A 207 -14.00 -3.98 12.40
C PHE A 207 -15.24 -4.33 13.22
N GLU A 208 -16.02 -3.35 13.66
CA GLU A 208 -17.32 -3.53 14.31
C GLU A 208 -18.47 -3.05 13.41
N GLN A 209 -18.16 -2.56 12.21
CA GLN A 209 -19.13 -2.18 11.20
C GLN A 209 -19.62 -3.42 10.43
N GLU A 210 -20.94 -3.53 10.25
CA GLU A 210 -21.55 -4.72 9.63
C GLU A 210 -21.15 -4.90 8.17
N GLU A 211 -20.98 -3.81 7.42
CA GLU A 211 -20.52 -3.85 6.01
C GLU A 211 -19.11 -4.45 5.84
N TYR A 212 -18.33 -4.50 6.91
CA TYR A 212 -17.03 -5.15 6.90
C TYR A 212 -17.12 -6.68 6.87
N TYR A 213 -18.29 -7.24 7.21
CA TYR A 213 -18.59 -8.66 7.26
C TYR A 213 -19.69 -9.11 6.29
N ILE A 214 -19.85 -8.39 5.17
CA ILE A 214 -20.73 -8.80 4.06
C ILE A 214 -20.34 -10.21 3.62
N LYS A 215 -21.36 -11.02 3.32
CA LYS A 215 -21.21 -12.40 2.83
C LYS A 215 -21.82 -12.59 1.45
N ASP A 216 -22.59 -11.61 0.99
CA ASP A 216 -23.20 -11.62 -0.33
C ASP A 216 -22.10 -11.46 -1.38
N SER A 217 -22.15 -12.28 -2.41
CA SER A 217 -21.25 -12.18 -3.56
C SER A 217 -21.80 -11.16 -4.55
N TYR A 218 -20.89 -10.43 -5.18
CA TYR A 218 -21.20 -9.46 -6.23
C TYR A 218 -20.59 -9.94 -7.54
N GLU A 219 -21.44 -10.14 -8.55
CA GLU A 219 -21.03 -10.62 -9.87
C GLU A 219 -20.26 -9.57 -10.66
N SER A 220 -20.43 -8.29 -10.33
CA SER A 220 -19.74 -7.19 -11.00
C SER A 220 -19.47 -6.01 -10.06
N VAL A 221 -18.48 -5.19 -10.43
CA VAL A 221 -18.18 -3.92 -9.76
C VAL A 221 -19.34 -2.92 -9.84
N THR A 222 -20.17 -3.02 -10.88
CA THR A 222 -21.37 -2.18 -11.04
C THR A 222 -22.46 -2.59 -10.05
N GLN A 223 -22.69 -3.89 -9.85
CA GLN A 223 -23.63 -4.38 -8.84
C GLN A 223 -23.21 -3.96 -7.42
N ALA A 224 -21.91 -3.93 -7.15
CA ALA A 224 -21.37 -3.48 -5.87
C ALA A 224 -21.70 -2.01 -5.54
N LEU A 225 -22.03 -1.18 -6.54
CA LEU A 225 -22.43 0.22 -6.32
C LEU A 225 -23.78 0.32 -5.59
N GLU A 226 -24.67 -0.67 -5.70
CA GLU A 226 -25.97 -0.68 -5.00
C GLU A 226 -25.83 -0.54 -3.48
N LEU A 227 -24.67 -0.88 -2.92
CA LEU A 227 -24.37 -0.72 -1.49
C LEU A 227 -24.39 0.74 -1.02
N PHE A 228 -24.06 1.69 -1.89
CA PHE A 228 -23.83 3.08 -1.48
C PHE A 228 -24.19 4.15 -2.53
N LYS A 229 -24.58 3.78 -3.75
CA LYS A 229 -24.82 4.72 -4.85
C LYS A 229 -25.90 5.76 -4.52
N ASP A 230 -26.83 5.44 -3.64
CA ASP A 230 -27.94 6.33 -3.25
C ASP A 230 -27.67 7.08 -1.94
N ASP A 231 -26.56 6.80 -1.25
CA ASP A 231 -26.24 7.44 0.01
C ASP A 231 -25.83 8.91 -0.19
N PRO A 232 -26.18 9.80 0.77
CA PRO A 232 -25.75 11.20 0.72
C PRO A 232 -24.23 11.31 0.89
N LEU A 233 -23.66 12.37 0.31
CA LEU A 233 -22.25 12.69 0.53
C LEU A 233 -22.03 13.22 1.95
N ILE A 234 -20.92 12.79 2.57
CA ILE A 234 -20.54 13.25 3.90
C ILE A 234 -19.97 14.67 3.84
N PHE A 235 -19.16 14.95 2.82
CA PHE A 235 -18.53 16.25 2.57
C PHE A 235 -18.72 16.64 1.11
N ARG A 236 -18.60 17.94 0.84
CA ARG A 236 -18.58 18.44 -0.54
C ARG A 236 -17.35 17.85 -1.28
N PRO A 237 -17.49 17.35 -2.52
CA PRO A 237 -16.35 16.87 -3.29
C PRO A 237 -15.24 17.94 -3.39
N GLY A 238 -13.98 17.53 -3.19
CA GLY A 238 -12.81 18.40 -3.17
C GLY A 238 -12.56 19.18 -1.87
N SER A 239 -13.46 19.09 -0.87
CA SER A 239 -13.35 19.93 0.33
C SER A 239 -12.60 19.27 1.49
N THR A 240 -12.74 17.95 1.68
CA THR A 240 -12.30 17.28 2.91
C THR A 240 -11.89 15.86 2.63
N PHE A 241 -10.69 15.48 3.08
CA PHE A 241 -10.20 14.12 3.00
C PHE A 241 -11.02 13.16 3.88
N LEU A 242 -11.63 12.19 3.22
CA LEU A 242 -12.41 11.11 3.83
C LEU A 242 -12.06 9.79 3.14
N TYR A 243 -11.19 9.01 3.79
CA TYR A 243 -10.81 7.69 3.29
C TYR A 243 -12.03 6.81 3.06
N SER A 244 -12.20 6.31 1.83
CA SER A 244 -13.34 5.50 1.44
C SER A 244 -12.94 4.36 0.52
N THR A 245 -13.22 3.13 0.96
CA THR A 245 -13.15 1.92 0.12
C THR A 245 -14.27 1.89 -0.91
N HIS A 246 -15.48 2.36 -0.56
CA HIS A 246 -16.61 2.47 -1.50
C HIS A 246 -16.30 3.43 -2.65
N ALA A 247 -15.57 4.52 -2.39
CA ALA A 247 -15.08 5.39 -3.46
C ALA A 247 -14.20 4.62 -4.45
N PHE A 248 -13.31 3.75 -3.99
CA PHE A 248 -12.51 2.89 -4.87
C PHE A 248 -13.35 1.82 -5.60
N THR A 249 -14.45 1.34 -5.01
CA THR A 249 -15.43 0.52 -5.74
C THR A 249 -16.06 1.32 -6.91
N LEU A 250 -16.43 2.59 -6.69
CA LEU A 250 -16.89 3.46 -7.79
C LEU A 250 -15.80 3.63 -8.86
N LEU A 251 -14.53 3.81 -8.47
CA LEU A 251 -13.42 3.88 -9.42
C LEU A 251 -13.30 2.61 -10.26
N SER A 252 -13.49 1.42 -9.68
CA SER A 252 -13.42 0.17 -10.44
C SER A 252 -14.48 0.07 -11.53
N ALA A 253 -15.71 0.51 -11.27
CA ALA A 253 -16.76 0.56 -12.27
C ALA A 253 -16.47 1.60 -13.37
N VAL A 254 -15.92 2.77 -12.99
CA VAL A 254 -15.46 3.77 -13.96
C VAL A 254 -14.34 3.21 -14.85
N MET A 255 -13.38 2.50 -14.27
CA MET A 255 -12.27 1.88 -15.00
C MET A 255 -12.73 0.77 -15.93
N GLU A 256 -13.67 -0.07 -15.50
CA GLU A 256 -14.28 -1.12 -16.32
C GLU A 256 -14.92 -0.52 -17.59
N GLN A 257 -15.72 0.53 -17.44
CA GLN A 257 -16.34 1.23 -18.58
C GLN A 257 -15.32 1.97 -19.44
N ALA A 258 -14.33 2.63 -18.84
CA ALA A 258 -13.27 3.32 -19.58
C ALA A 258 -12.41 2.35 -20.41
N ALA A 259 -12.13 1.16 -19.87
CA ALA A 259 -11.30 0.16 -20.52
C ALA A 259 -12.06 -0.68 -21.55
N GLY A 260 -13.39 -0.79 -21.43
CA GLY A 260 -14.22 -1.66 -22.27
C GLY A 260 -14.00 -3.15 -21.99
N GLN A 261 -13.54 -3.51 -20.80
CA GLN A 261 -13.28 -4.89 -20.35
C GLN A 261 -13.57 -5.00 -18.84
N HIS A 262 -13.87 -6.21 -18.35
CA HIS A 262 -14.15 -6.43 -16.94
C HIS A 262 -12.99 -5.97 -16.04
N PHE A 263 -13.32 -5.41 -14.87
CA PHE A 263 -12.34 -4.85 -13.95
C PHE A 263 -11.27 -5.88 -13.53
N LEU A 264 -11.68 -7.11 -13.21
CA LEU A 264 -10.72 -8.16 -12.83
C LEU A 264 -9.81 -8.55 -13.98
N ASP A 265 -10.30 -8.61 -15.22
CA ASP A 265 -9.45 -8.90 -16.39
C ASP A 265 -8.38 -7.82 -16.60
N LEU A 266 -8.76 -6.55 -16.44
CA LEU A 266 -7.83 -5.42 -16.46
C LEU A 266 -6.73 -5.59 -15.40
N MET A 267 -7.10 -5.88 -14.15
CA MET A 267 -6.16 -6.03 -13.05
C MET A 267 -5.25 -7.26 -13.23
N MET A 268 -5.83 -8.41 -13.60
CA MET A 268 -5.07 -9.65 -13.85
C MET A 268 -4.15 -9.54 -15.07
N SER A 269 -4.51 -8.75 -16.09
CA SER A 269 -3.61 -8.43 -17.20
C SER A 269 -2.40 -7.64 -16.70
N MET A 270 -2.62 -6.59 -15.89
CA MET A 270 -1.54 -5.80 -15.29
C MET A 270 -0.65 -6.67 -14.40
N PHE A 271 -1.21 -7.52 -13.55
CA PHE A 271 -0.42 -8.40 -12.68
C PHE A 271 0.48 -9.35 -13.47
N ARG A 272 -0.03 -9.95 -14.56
CA ARG A 272 0.77 -10.80 -15.45
C ARG A 272 1.90 -10.04 -16.14
N GLU A 273 1.64 -8.82 -16.61
CA GLU A 273 2.66 -7.96 -17.21
C GLU A 273 3.78 -7.61 -16.22
N LEU A 274 3.43 -7.38 -14.95
CA LEU A 274 4.37 -7.06 -13.88
C LEU A 274 5.08 -8.29 -13.27
N GLY A 275 4.71 -9.51 -13.69
CA GLY A 275 5.23 -10.75 -13.11
C GLY A 275 4.65 -11.10 -11.73
N MET A 276 3.56 -10.45 -11.31
CA MET A 276 2.85 -10.67 -10.04
C MET A 276 1.90 -11.88 -10.15
N LEU A 277 2.47 -13.08 -10.32
CA LEU A 277 1.72 -14.29 -10.67
C LEU A 277 0.92 -14.92 -9.52
N HIS A 278 1.13 -14.46 -8.28
CA HIS A 278 0.45 -14.93 -7.08
C HIS A 278 -0.53 -13.89 -6.51
N THR A 279 -0.73 -12.78 -7.23
CA THR A 279 -1.68 -11.72 -6.89
C THR A 279 -3.00 -12.00 -7.57
N VAL A 280 -4.03 -12.26 -6.78
CA VAL A 280 -5.34 -12.75 -7.25
C VAL A 280 -6.48 -12.12 -6.45
N PRO A 281 -7.70 -12.01 -7.00
CA PRO A 281 -8.86 -11.59 -6.23
C PRO A 281 -9.12 -12.53 -5.03
N ASP A 282 -9.54 -11.97 -3.90
CA ASP A 282 -9.90 -12.71 -2.70
C ASP A 282 -11.30 -13.31 -2.83
N GLU A 283 -11.38 -14.37 -3.61
CA GLU A 283 -12.58 -15.17 -3.84
C GLU A 283 -12.55 -16.45 -3.00
N ASN A 284 -13.74 -17.00 -2.72
CA ASN A 284 -13.85 -18.21 -1.90
C ASN A 284 -13.80 -19.50 -2.72
N GLU A 285 -14.31 -19.48 -3.94
CA GLU A 285 -14.44 -20.66 -4.79
C GLU A 285 -13.09 -21.13 -5.39
N PRO A 286 -12.21 -20.24 -5.92
CA PRO A 286 -10.95 -20.68 -6.51
C PRO A 286 -9.97 -21.27 -5.48
N ILE A 287 -9.26 -22.32 -5.89
CA ILE A 287 -8.14 -22.86 -5.11
C ILE A 287 -6.94 -21.92 -5.25
N VAL A 288 -6.51 -21.35 -4.13
CA VAL A 288 -5.31 -20.52 -4.04
C VAL A 288 -4.24 -21.29 -3.27
N TYR A 289 -3.18 -21.71 -3.97
CA TYR A 289 -2.05 -22.39 -3.34
C TYR A 289 -1.38 -21.48 -2.30
N HIS A 290 -0.91 -22.08 -1.21
CA HIS A 290 -0.25 -21.39 -0.09
C HIS A 290 -1.09 -20.29 0.59
N ARG A 291 -2.43 -20.28 0.41
CA ARG A 291 -3.33 -19.35 1.09
C ARG A 291 -3.31 -19.57 2.60
N ALA A 292 -3.04 -18.52 3.36
CA ALA A 292 -3.09 -18.55 4.82
C ALA A 292 -4.53 -18.58 5.36
N ARG A 293 -4.67 -19.08 6.60
CA ARG A 293 -5.84 -18.83 7.45
C ARG A 293 -5.72 -17.45 8.10
N PHE A 294 -6.85 -16.88 8.51
CA PHE A 294 -6.96 -15.49 8.97
C PHE A 294 -7.52 -15.43 10.39
N TYR A 295 -6.93 -14.59 11.24
CA TYR A 295 -7.19 -14.60 12.69
C TYR A 295 -7.48 -13.23 13.28
N HIS A 296 -8.25 -13.23 14.37
CA HIS A 296 -8.43 -12.06 15.23
C HIS A 296 -8.48 -12.44 16.71
N PHE A 297 -8.37 -11.45 17.59
CA PHE A 297 -8.65 -11.64 19.01
C PHE A 297 -10.15 -11.54 19.29
N ASN A 298 -10.69 -12.53 19.99
CA ASN A 298 -12.03 -12.43 20.55
C ASN A 298 -12.05 -11.55 21.82
N LYS A 299 -13.25 -11.30 22.38
CA LYS A 299 -13.44 -10.49 23.60
C LYS A 299 -12.69 -11.01 24.84
N LYS A 300 -12.24 -12.27 24.83
CA LYS A 300 -11.47 -12.89 25.91
C LYS A 300 -9.96 -12.84 25.66
N GLY A 301 -9.50 -12.12 24.63
CA GLY A 301 -8.08 -12.03 24.26
C GLY A 301 -7.49 -13.32 23.68
N ARG A 302 -8.33 -14.23 23.17
CA ARG A 302 -7.86 -15.46 22.52
C ARG A 302 -7.84 -15.29 21.01
N VAL A 303 -6.78 -15.80 20.37
CA VAL A 303 -6.71 -15.93 18.91
C VAL A 303 -7.78 -16.91 18.44
N VAL A 304 -8.58 -16.50 17.48
CA VAL A 304 -9.64 -17.32 16.86
C VAL A 304 -9.67 -17.08 15.36
N ASN A 305 -10.19 -18.07 14.61
CA ASN A 305 -10.49 -17.89 13.19
C ASN A 305 -11.45 -16.73 12.96
N CYS A 306 -11.18 -15.97 11.90
CA CYS A 306 -12.10 -14.96 11.43
C CYS A 306 -13.35 -15.55 10.80
N ARG A 307 -14.44 -14.78 10.86
CA ARG A 307 -15.66 -15.09 10.13
C ARG A 307 -15.42 -15.00 8.63
N TYR A 308 -16.15 -15.80 7.87
CA TYR A 308 -16.23 -15.65 6.43
C TYR A 308 -16.71 -14.24 6.07
N VAL A 309 -16.04 -13.66 5.08
CA VAL A 309 -16.42 -12.40 4.44
C VAL A 309 -16.20 -12.55 2.94
N ASP A 310 -17.09 -11.93 2.18
CA ASP A 310 -16.98 -11.79 0.75
C ASP A 310 -16.40 -10.40 0.42
N ASN A 311 -15.33 -10.35 -0.37
CA ASN A 311 -14.63 -9.12 -0.71
C ASN A 311 -14.87 -8.66 -2.16
N SER A 312 -15.78 -9.33 -2.90
CA SER A 312 -16.09 -9.01 -4.30
C SER A 312 -16.59 -7.58 -4.50
N TYR A 313 -17.31 -7.01 -3.52
CA TYR A 313 -17.78 -5.63 -3.57
C TYR A 313 -16.67 -4.57 -3.54
N LYS A 314 -15.43 -4.95 -3.20
CA LYS A 314 -14.34 -3.99 -2.94
C LYS A 314 -12.99 -4.42 -3.50
N TRP A 315 -12.94 -5.17 -4.60
CA TRP A 315 -11.68 -5.58 -5.24
C TRP A 315 -10.67 -4.43 -5.34
N ALA A 316 -11.06 -3.31 -5.95
CA ALA A 316 -10.20 -2.12 -6.09
C ALA A 316 -9.73 -1.51 -4.76
N GLY A 317 -10.56 -1.60 -3.72
CA GLY A 317 -10.30 -0.94 -2.45
C GLY A 317 -9.62 -1.82 -1.42
N GLY A 318 -9.70 -3.15 -1.53
CA GLY A 318 -9.11 -4.05 -0.54
C GLY A 318 -9.34 -5.53 -0.75
N GLY A 319 -9.68 -5.97 -1.96
CA GLY A 319 -10.15 -7.33 -2.22
C GLY A 319 -9.14 -8.23 -2.93
N PHE A 320 -7.85 -7.95 -2.87
CA PHE A 320 -6.80 -8.82 -3.44
C PHE A 320 -6.03 -9.60 -2.35
N LEU A 321 -5.53 -10.76 -2.76
CA LEU A 321 -4.49 -11.55 -2.10
C LEU A 321 -3.16 -11.35 -2.82
N SER A 322 -2.03 -11.52 -2.14
CA SER A 322 -0.69 -11.50 -2.76
C SER A 322 0.33 -12.24 -1.89
N THR A 323 1.54 -12.39 -2.44
CA THR A 323 2.78 -12.68 -1.69
C THR A 323 3.59 -11.40 -1.48
N VAL A 324 4.61 -11.48 -0.63
CA VAL A 324 5.59 -10.38 -0.47
C VAL A 324 6.43 -10.18 -1.73
N GLY A 325 6.77 -11.25 -2.46
CA GLY A 325 7.56 -11.17 -3.69
C GLY A 325 6.88 -10.34 -4.78
N ASP A 326 5.59 -10.61 -5.02
CA ASP A 326 4.77 -9.85 -5.97
C ASP A 326 4.67 -8.36 -5.59
N LEU A 327 4.51 -8.06 -4.29
CA LEU A 327 4.45 -6.67 -3.83
C LEU A 327 5.78 -5.94 -3.93
N LEU A 328 6.91 -6.63 -3.77
CA LEU A 328 8.24 -6.07 -4.02
C LEU A 328 8.41 -5.71 -5.50
N LEU A 329 7.98 -6.59 -6.42
CA LEU A 329 7.99 -6.29 -7.86
C LEU A 329 7.20 -5.01 -8.16
N PHE A 330 5.97 -4.90 -7.65
CA PHE A 330 5.14 -3.72 -7.84
C PHE A 330 5.80 -2.43 -7.30
N GLY A 331 6.33 -2.47 -6.08
CA GLY A 331 7.02 -1.33 -5.49
C GLY A 331 8.25 -0.89 -6.28
N ASN A 332 9.06 -1.86 -6.73
CA ASN A 332 10.26 -1.60 -7.53
C ASN A 332 9.93 -1.01 -8.91
N VAL A 333 8.89 -1.53 -9.57
CA VAL A 333 8.46 -1.02 -10.89
C VAL A 333 8.00 0.43 -10.80
N LEU A 334 7.23 0.80 -9.78
CA LEU A 334 6.83 2.20 -9.60
C LEU A 334 7.98 3.10 -9.19
N LEU A 335 8.91 2.61 -8.35
CA LEU A 335 10.13 3.33 -8.01
C LEU A 335 10.98 3.62 -9.25
N TYR A 336 11.12 2.65 -10.14
CA TYR A 336 11.81 2.80 -11.41
C TYR A 336 11.17 3.91 -12.26
N SER A 337 9.85 3.83 -12.50
CA SER A 337 9.11 4.86 -13.24
C SER A 337 9.24 6.25 -12.63
N TYR A 338 9.21 6.36 -11.29
CA TYR A 338 9.39 7.63 -10.58
C TYR A 338 10.79 8.21 -10.77
N GLN A 339 11.83 7.40 -10.66
CA GLN A 339 13.23 7.85 -10.76
C GLN A 339 13.64 8.27 -12.17
N MET A 340 13.02 7.70 -13.20
CA MET A 340 13.22 8.17 -14.57
C MET A 340 12.90 9.66 -14.74
N ALA A 341 12.02 10.25 -13.92
CA ALA A 341 11.68 11.67 -14.00
C ALA A 341 12.82 12.59 -13.56
N GLN A 342 13.81 12.03 -12.84
CA GLN A 342 14.94 12.75 -12.26
C GLN A 342 16.17 12.69 -13.17
N LEU A 343 16.14 11.84 -14.21
CA LEU A 343 17.24 11.67 -15.15
C LEU A 343 17.12 12.64 -16.32
N LYS A 344 18.28 13.15 -16.78
CA LYS A 344 18.36 14.02 -17.98
C LYS A 344 18.36 13.22 -19.27
N ASP A 345 18.89 12.00 -19.24
CA ASP A 345 18.97 11.08 -20.37
C ASP A 345 18.47 9.69 -19.95
N THR A 346 17.62 9.10 -20.78
CA THR A 346 16.98 7.80 -20.57
C THR A 346 17.07 6.90 -21.80
N GLN A 347 17.88 7.26 -22.82
CA GLN A 347 17.93 6.52 -24.10
C GLN A 347 18.30 5.05 -23.96
N ASP A 348 19.20 4.71 -23.03
CA ASP A 348 19.67 3.34 -22.80
C ASP A 348 18.88 2.59 -21.72
N LEU A 349 17.80 3.19 -21.20
CA LEU A 349 16.98 2.62 -20.14
C LEU A 349 15.69 2.00 -20.70
N LEU A 350 15.22 0.94 -20.05
CA LEU A 350 13.91 0.38 -20.35
C LEU A 350 12.80 1.41 -20.08
N PRO A 351 11.71 1.42 -20.85
CA PRO A 351 10.56 2.24 -20.50
C PRO A 351 9.99 1.79 -19.15
N GLY A 352 9.66 2.75 -18.30
CA GLY A 352 8.94 2.48 -17.07
C GLY A 352 7.50 2.00 -17.36
N PHE A 353 6.89 1.31 -16.39
CA PHE A 353 5.49 0.87 -16.48
C PHE A 353 4.52 2.05 -16.63
N LEU A 354 4.82 3.17 -15.96
CA LEU A 354 4.19 4.47 -16.16
C LEU A 354 5.21 5.46 -16.71
N LYS A 355 4.72 6.47 -17.45
CA LYS A 355 5.52 7.64 -17.83
C LYS A 355 6.04 8.35 -16.56
N PRO A 356 7.23 8.95 -16.62
CA PRO A 356 7.85 9.52 -15.44
C PRO A 356 7.02 10.61 -14.73
N GLN A 357 6.37 11.48 -15.51
CA GLN A 357 5.50 12.54 -14.98
C GLN A 357 4.26 11.97 -14.28
N THR A 358 3.68 10.90 -14.83
CA THR A 358 2.53 10.21 -14.24
C THR A 358 2.89 9.56 -12.91
N ALA A 359 4.03 8.85 -12.84
CA ALA A 359 4.52 8.26 -11.59
C ALA A 359 4.78 9.34 -10.52
N THR A 360 5.36 10.47 -10.92
CA THR A 360 5.56 11.63 -10.04
C THR A 360 4.23 12.18 -9.51
N GLN A 361 3.22 12.32 -10.38
CA GLN A 361 1.90 12.79 -9.99
C GLN A 361 1.16 11.82 -9.05
N LEU A 362 1.40 10.51 -9.16
CA LEU A 362 0.81 9.54 -8.23
C LEU A 362 1.34 9.74 -6.80
N TRP A 363 2.62 10.05 -6.67
CA TRP A 363 3.31 10.25 -5.40
C TRP A 363 3.43 11.72 -4.97
N THR A 364 2.74 12.61 -5.66
CA THR A 364 2.63 14.02 -5.26
C THR A 364 1.48 14.14 -4.27
N PRO A 365 1.72 14.71 -3.06
CA PRO A 365 0.66 15.01 -2.12
C PRO A 365 -0.43 15.89 -2.74
N VAL A 366 -1.69 15.57 -2.47
CA VAL A 366 -2.82 16.41 -2.85
C VAL A 366 -3.17 17.33 -1.68
N ASP A 367 -3.49 18.59 -1.95
CA ASP A 367 -3.89 19.53 -0.91
C ASP A 367 -5.08 19.02 -0.09
N ARG A 368 -5.09 19.33 1.22
CA ARG A 368 -6.17 18.99 2.18
C ARG A 368 -6.36 17.48 2.43
N THR A 369 -5.29 16.71 2.25
CA THR A 369 -5.27 15.26 2.45
C THR A 369 -4.46 14.80 3.66
N GLU A 370 -4.40 15.61 4.71
CA GLU A 370 -3.71 15.24 5.94
C GLU A 370 -4.30 13.95 6.54
N ALA A 371 -3.48 12.90 6.61
CA ALA A 371 -3.90 11.59 7.09
C ALA A 371 -3.97 11.61 8.62
N SER A 372 -5.15 11.36 9.20
CA SER A 372 -5.33 11.45 10.65
C SER A 372 -4.55 10.40 11.46
N TRP A 373 -4.10 9.33 10.81
CA TRP A 373 -3.35 8.23 11.42
C TRP A 373 -1.83 8.32 11.20
N ASP A 374 -1.36 9.25 10.36
CA ASP A 374 0.06 9.57 10.19
C ASP A 374 0.22 11.09 10.20
N LYS A 375 0.76 11.62 11.30
CA LYS A 375 0.87 13.07 11.54
C LYS A 375 1.71 13.78 10.48
N ASP A 376 2.62 13.05 9.86
CA ASP A 376 3.57 13.55 8.88
C ASP A 376 3.14 13.19 7.44
N GLY A 377 2.09 12.38 7.29
CA GLY A 377 1.61 11.83 6.02
C GLY A 377 0.50 12.65 5.37
N LEU A 378 0.70 12.97 4.10
CA LEU A 378 -0.32 13.44 3.19
C LEU A 378 -0.77 12.27 2.30
N TYR A 379 -1.83 12.48 1.51
CA TYR A 379 -2.30 11.47 0.58
C TYR A 379 -2.08 11.95 -0.87
N GLY A 380 -1.41 11.12 -1.66
CA GLY A 380 -1.30 11.27 -3.11
C GLY A 380 -2.50 10.61 -3.81
N GLN A 381 -2.26 10.04 -4.99
CA GLN A 381 -3.28 9.25 -5.69
C GLN A 381 -3.06 7.78 -5.33
N GLY A 382 -3.85 7.27 -4.38
CA GLY A 382 -3.73 5.89 -3.89
C GLY A 382 -2.56 5.60 -2.95
N TRP A 383 -1.77 6.60 -2.55
CA TRP A 383 -0.58 6.43 -1.70
C TRP A 383 -0.59 7.39 -0.51
N LEU A 384 -0.07 6.95 0.64
CA LEU A 384 0.40 7.84 1.68
C LEU A 384 1.79 8.35 1.28
N VAL A 385 1.99 9.66 1.39
CA VAL A 385 3.24 10.34 1.01
C VAL A 385 3.75 11.12 2.21
N VAL A 386 5.00 10.89 2.59
CA VAL A 386 5.70 11.70 3.58
C VAL A 386 6.77 12.50 2.86
N GLU A 387 6.61 13.82 2.87
CA GLU A 387 7.55 14.72 2.19
C GLU A 387 8.86 14.90 2.97
N LYS A 388 9.95 15.20 2.25
CA LYS A 388 11.21 15.62 2.86
C LYS A 388 10.96 16.92 3.65
N LEU A 389 11.33 16.92 4.93
CA LEU A 389 11.20 18.09 5.78
C LEU A 389 12.45 18.26 6.64
N GLN A 390 12.98 19.48 6.63
CA GLN A 390 13.96 19.98 7.58
C GLN A 390 13.41 21.29 8.13
N LYS A 391 12.80 21.27 9.32
CA LYS A 391 12.38 22.50 10.00
C LYS A 391 13.61 23.09 10.71
N PHE A 392 13.91 24.36 10.42
CA PHE A 392 14.99 25.10 11.07
C PHE A 392 14.87 25.01 12.61
N GLY A 393 16.01 24.77 13.28
CA GLY A 393 16.11 24.79 14.74
C GLY A 393 15.80 23.48 15.47
N GLN A 394 15.29 22.43 14.82
CA GLN A 394 15.20 21.08 15.40
C GLN A 394 15.95 20.07 14.53
N CYS A 395 16.80 19.25 15.14
CA CYS A 395 17.63 18.22 14.47
C CYS A 395 16.83 17.06 13.84
N ARG A 396 15.54 17.22 13.55
CA ARG A 396 14.68 16.19 12.96
C ARG A 396 14.73 16.29 11.43
N LYS A 397 15.65 15.54 10.81
CA LYS A 397 15.67 15.30 9.35
C LYS A 397 14.62 14.24 9.00
N ARG A 398 13.67 14.54 8.10
CA ARG A 398 12.65 13.60 7.61
C ARG A 398 12.96 13.18 6.18
N ARG A 399 13.00 11.86 5.92
CA ARG A 399 13.20 11.27 4.60
C ARG A 399 11.89 11.25 3.81
N TYR A 400 11.98 11.45 2.50
CA TYR A 400 10.87 11.19 1.59
C TYR A 400 10.63 9.70 1.49
N TYR A 401 9.38 9.27 1.65
CA TYR A 401 8.96 7.90 1.35
C TYR A 401 7.47 7.87 1.02
N VAL A 402 7.05 6.82 0.32
CA VAL A 402 5.63 6.53 0.09
C VAL A 402 5.28 5.19 0.70
N SER A 403 4.04 5.04 1.14
CA SER A 403 3.58 3.78 1.69
C SER A 403 2.07 3.62 1.53
N HIS A 404 1.59 2.42 1.75
CA HIS A 404 0.18 2.17 2.00
C HIS A 404 0.04 1.02 2.99
N THR A 405 -0.79 1.20 4.02
CA THR A 405 -1.13 0.16 4.99
C THR A 405 -2.45 -0.51 4.62
N GLY A 406 -2.60 -1.78 4.98
CA GLY A 406 -3.82 -2.53 4.72
C GLY A 406 -4.38 -3.11 6.02
N GLY A 407 -5.69 -2.96 6.19
CA GLY A 407 -6.47 -3.70 7.19
C GLY A 407 -7.60 -4.43 6.48
N ALA A 408 -7.72 -5.73 6.73
CA ALA A 408 -8.82 -6.59 6.28
C ALA A 408 -9.25 -7.51 7.42
N VAL A 409 -10.38 -8.21 7.26
CA VAL A 409 -10.78 -9.21 8.24
C VAL A 409 -9.68 -10.27 8.35
N GLY A 410 -9.09 -10.35 9.53
CA GLY A 410 -8.04 -11.31 9.86
C GLY A 410 -6.72 -11.13 9.13
N ALA A 411 -6.44 -9.94 8.58
CA ALA A 411 -5.14 -9.65 8.00
C ALA A 411 -4.78 -8.17 8.10
N SER A 412 -3.48 -7.90 8.15
CA SER A 412 -2.93 -6.56 8.05
C SER A 412 -1.69 -6.59 7.17
N SER A 413 -1.39 -5.47 6.51
CA SER A 413 -0.28 -5.39 5.58
C SER A 413 0.33 -3.99 5.52
N VAL A 414 1.53 -3.90 4.97
CA VAL A 414 2.13 -2.64 4.54
C VAL A 414 2.98 -2.87 3.29
N LEU A 415 2.96 -1.89 2.39
CA LEU A 415 3.94 -1.72 1.33
C LEU A 415 4.56 -0.33 1.50
N LEU A 416 5.88 -0.26 1.58
CA LEU A 416 6.63 0.97 1.77
C LEU A 416 7.75 1.03 0.72
N VAL A 417 7.89 2.18 0.09
CA VAL A 417 8.97 2.50 -0.85
C VAL A 417 9.74 3.69 -0.30
N LEU A 418 11.02 3.49 -0.06
CA LEU A 418 11.98 4.49 0.40
C LEU A 418 12.99 4.74 -0.73
N PRO A 419 12.75 5.74 -1.60
CA PRO A 419 13.71 6.11 -2.64
C PRO A 419 15.04 6.57 -2.03
N SER A 420 16.15 6.29 -2.73
CA SER A 420 17.45 6.87 -2.41
C SER A 420 17.41 8.40 -2.46
N GLU A 421 18.19 9.05 -1.60
CA GLU A 421 18.23 10.52 -1.51
C GLU A 421 18.75 11.18 -2.79
N GLU A 422 19.70 10.50 -3.44
CA GLU A 422 20.30 10.87 -4.73
C GLU A 422 20.46 9.60 -5.56
N ILE A 423 20.29 9.72 -6.88
CA ILE A 423 20.58 8.61 -7.82
C ILE A 423 22.08 8.61 -8.06
N LYS A 424 22.76 7.55 -7.61
CA LYS A 424 24.18 7.34 -7.82
C LYS A 424 24.42 7.00 -9.30
N GLN A 425 25.36 7.69 -9.91
CA GLN A 425 25.77 7.46 -11.29
C GLN A 425 27.31 7.46 -11.36
N CYS A 426 27.90 6.40 -11.92
CA CYS A 426 29.31 6.42 -12.28
C CYS A 426 29.50 7.26 -13.54
N GLN A 427 30.58 8.06 -13.58
CA GLN A 427 31.02 8.70 -14.82
C GLN A 427 31.21 7.60 -15.88
N ASP A 428 30.63 7.81 -17.07
CA ASP A 428 30.67 6.91 -18.24
C ASP A 428 29.79 5.65 -18.22
N LYS A 429 28.90 5.46 -17.22
CA LYS A 429 27.89 4.36 -17.24
C LYS A 429 26.47 4.87 -16.97
N PRO A 430 25.44 4.28 -17.61
CA PRO A 430 24.06 4.58 -17.28
C PRO A 430 23.77 4.18 -15.82
N PRO A 431 22.92 4.94 -15.10
CA PRO A 431 22.57 4.59 -13.72
C PRO A 431 21.81 3.26 -13.69
N VAL A 432 22.16 2.40 -12.74
CA VAL A 432 21.38 1.20 -12.45
C VAL A 432 20.16 1.63 -11.65
N LEU A 433 18.96 1.37 -12.18
CA LEU A 433 17.67 1.69 -11.54
C LEU A 433 16.86 0.40 -11.33
N PRO A 434 15.93 0.39 -10.36
CA PRO A 434 15.66 1.45 -9.39
C PRO A 434 16.73 1.52 -8.28
N GLN A 435 16.84 2.67 -7.59
CA GLN A 435 17.68 2.85 -6.40
C GLN A 435 16.86 3.21 -5.17
N GLY A 436 16.96 2.44 -4.11
CA GLY A 436 16.22 2.62 -2.87
C GLY A 436 15.78 1.30 -2.25
N VAL A 437 14.99 1.39 -1.19
CA VAL A 437 14.54 0.22 -0.42
C VAL A 437 13.03 0.07 -0.51
N VAL A 438 12.56 -1.10 -0.92
CA VAL A 438 11.14 -1.47 -0.87
C VAL A 438 10.94 -2.50 0.22
N VAL A 439 10.01 -2.26 1.13
CA VAL A 439 9.68 -3.17 2.23
C VAL A 439 8.19 -3.49 2.19
N THR A 440 7.87 -4.76 2.31
CA THR A 440 6.50 -5.20 2.54
C THR A 440 6.43 -6.18 3.69
N ILE A 441 5.35 -6.09 4.48
CA ILE A 441 5.06 -7.02 5.56
C ILE A 441 3.58 -7.38 5.44
N ILE A 442 3.27 -8.68 5.46
CA ILE A 442 1.90 -9.18 5.48
C ILE A 442 1.73 -10.09 6.68
N THR A 443 0.62 -9.96 7.41
CA THR A 443 0.29 -10.81 8.56
C THR A 443 -1.14 -11.28 8.49
N ASN A 444 -1.37 -12.51 8.95
CA ASN A 444 -2.69 -13.11 9.08
C ASN A 444 -3.40 -12.77 10.41
N MET A 445 -3.13 -11.57 10.93
CA MET A 445 -3.77 -11.01 12.12
C MET A 445 -4.40 -9.65 11.78
N GLN A 446 -5.63 -9.46 12.24
CA GLN A 446 -6.35 -8.21 12.10
C GLN A 446 -5.78 -7.09 13.00
N SER A 447 -5.89 -5.83 12.56
CA SER A 447 -5.60 -4.63 13.37
C SER A 447 -4.14 -4.50 13.83
N VAL A 448 -3.18 -4.89 12.99
CA VAL A 448 -1.73 -4.77 13.26
C VAL A 448 -1.17 -3.55 12.54
N GLY A 449 -0.59 -2.60 13.29
CA GLY A 449 0.09 -1.44 12.73
C GLY A 449 1.51 -1.76 12.29
N LEU A 450 1.79 -1.75 10.98
CA LEU A 450 3.06 -2.21 10.42
C LEU A 450 3.94 -1.10 9.82
N ASN A 451 3.42 0.12 9.62
CA ASN A 451 4.15 1.18 8.90
C ASN A 451 5.49 1.55 9.54
N ASN A 452 5.49 1.79 10.85
CA ASN A 452 6.71 2.13 11.59
C ASN A 452 7.73 0.99 11.57
N THR A 453 7.28 -0.27 11.60
CA THR A 453 8.14 -1.44 11.50
C THR A 453 8.79 -1.51 10.12
N ALA A 454 8.00 -1.37 9.05
CA ALA A 454 8.53 -1.35 7.69
C ALA A 454 9.52 -0.20 7.47
N LEU A 455 9.26 0.99 8.00
CA LEU A 455 10.17 2.13 7.89
C LEU A 455 11.49 1.88 8.63
N LYS A 456 11.45 1.30 9.84
CA LYS A 456 12.67 0.92 10.58
C LYS A 456 13.48 -0.11 9.80
N ILE A 457 12.83 -1.13 9.25
CA ILE A 457 13.49 -2.13 8.40
C ILE A 457 14.12 -1.45 7.18
N ALA A 458 13.38 -0.60 6.47
CA ALA A 458 13.90 0.10 5.29
C ALA A 458 15.16 0.92 5.61
N GLN A 459 15.17 1.61 6.75
CA GLN A 459 16.33 2.37 7.22
C GLN A 459 17.53 1.49 7.58
N GLU A 460 17.32 0.30 8.14
CA GLU A 460 18.43 -0.62 8.42
C GLU A 460 19.09 -1.14 7.14
N PHE A 461 18.30 -1.42 6.09
CA PHE A 461 18.82 -1.85 4.80
C PHE A 461 19.47 -0.71 4.01
N GLU A 462 18.93 0.51 4.08
CA GLU A 462 19.57 1.70 3.49
C GLU A 462 20.95 1.97 4.12
N LYS A 463 21.07 1.84 5.44
CA LYS A 463 22.35 2.00 6.15
C LYS A 463 23.36 0.95 5.71
N ALA A 464 22.93 -0.29 5.54
CA ALA A 464 23.80 -1.38 5.07
C ALA A 464 24.29 -1.13 3.64
N ALA A 465 23.40 -0.75 2.73
CA ALA A 465 23.77 -0.40 1.36
C ALA A 465 24.77 0.76 1.30
N SER A 466 24.59 1.78 2.15
CA SER A 466 25.51 2.92 2.20
C SER A 466 26.90 2.57 2.75
N ALA A 467 27.01 1.58 3.64
CA ALA A 467 28.27 1.14 4.21
C ALA A 467 29.12 0.35 3.19
N GLU A 468 28.48 -0.44 2.33
CA GLU A 468 29.15 -1.15 1.24
C GLU A 468 29.79 -0.19 0.24
N ASP A 469 29.08 0.87 -0.13
CA ASP A 469 29.63 1.87 -1.05
C ASP A 469 30.86 2.60 -0.49
N SER A 470 30.94 2.79 0.83
CA SER A 470 32.13 3.39 1.46
C SER A 470 33.32 2.43 1.48
N GLU A 471 33.13 1.14 1.74
CA GLU A 471 34.22 0.14 1.75
C GLU A 471 34.81 -0.05 0.33
N VAL A 472 33.98 -0.02 -0.72
CA VAL A 472 34.46 -0.14 -2.12
C VAL A 472 35.25 1.10 -2.57
N SER A 473 35.01 2.26 -1.97
CA SER A 473 35.71 3.52 -2.32
C SER A 473 37.08 3.70 -1.66
N GLU A 474 37.41 2.94 -0.61
CA GLU A 474 38.71 2.98 0.07
C GLU A 474 39.75 2.02 -0.56
N ASP A 475 39.30 1.07 -1.39
CA ASP A 475 40.14 0.07 -2.07
C ASP A 475 40.50 0.44 -3.54
N LEU A 476 40.16 1.66 -3.98
CA LEU A 476 40.53 2.26 -5.28
C LEU A 476 41.42 3.48 -5.08
#